data_AF-A0A975YKE8-F1
#
_entry.id   AF-A0A975YKE8-F1
#
_cell.length_a   1.000
_cell.length_b   1.000
_cell.length_c   1.000
_cell.angle_alpha   90.00
_cell.angle_beta   90.00
_cell.angle_gamma   90.00
#
_symmetry.space_group_name_H-M   'P 1'
#
loop_
_entity.id
_entity.type
_entity.pdbx_description
1 polymer ?
#
loop_
_entity_poly.entity_id
_entity_poly.type
_entity_poly.pdbx_seq_one_letter_code
_entity_poly.pdbx_strand_id
1 'polypeptide(L)'
;MLDPAELPGLLPAWTFGFLLVVCRIGAAVLALPAFGEAEVPVTVKAAIALAFAAIVWPAVSSGLPPPPADAARAMLLVVTECLIGLWIGLLARIIVLALPVAAQFVGFLLGLSSAVLFDPAFGATGTALARLLGLGAIVTLFATGLHALPLAALAGSYAVLPAGAVFPAEAAAEAAVRAAAASFGLGFQLAGPFVLAAIVFQLALGVMSRIVPQMQVYFVAMPAQIIGGLALMALLAGALLGAWAEVVREHFTGLPGL
;
A
#
# COMPACT_ATOMS: atom_id res chain seq x y z
N MET A 1 -27.78 -20.71 -27.26
CA MET A 1 -26.88 -20.52 -28.41
C MET A 1 -27.23 -19.16 -29.00
N LEU A 2 -26.32 -18.19 -28.94
CA LEU A 2 -26.51 -16.88 -29.57
C LEU A 2 -26.41 -17.06 -31.09
N ASP A 3 -27.32 -16.47 -31.85
CA ASP A 3 -27.25 -16.50 -33.32
C ASP A 3 -26.02 -15.71 -33.79
N PRO A 4 -25.19 -16.24 -34.71
CA PRO A 4 -23.98 -15.56 -35.20
C PRO A 4 -24.24 -14.18 -35.80
N ALA A 5 -25.48 -13.91 -36.22
CA ALA A 5 -25.92 -12.64 -36.80
C ALA A 5 -26.11 -11.52 -35.77
N GLU A 6 -26.29 -11.83 -34.48
CA GLU A 6 -26.48 -10.84 -33.41
C GLU A 6 -25.16 -10.40 -32.76
N LEU A 7 -24.08 -11.17 -32.96
CA LEU A 7 -22.74 -10.89 -32.43
C LEU A 7 -22.22 -9.47 -32.77
N PRO A 8 -22.36 -8.94 -34.00
CA PRO A 8 -21.85 -7.62 -34.35
C PRO A 8 -22.49 -6.48 -33.55
N GLY A 9 -23.75 -6.65 -33.12
CA GLY A 9 -24.47 -5.65 -32.32
C GLY A 9 -24.11 -5.68 -30.83
N LEU A 10 -23.62 -6.83 -30.34
CA LEU A 10 -23.23 -7.02 -28.94
C LEU A 10 -21.76 -6.65 -28.67
N LEU A 11 -20.91 -6.71 -29.69
CA LEU A 11 -19.48 -6.37 -29.59
C LEU A 11 -19.21 -4.99 -28.97
N PRO A 12 -19.89 -3.89 -29.36
CA PRO A 12 -19.64 -2.57 -28.76
C PRO A 12 -20.00 -2.53 -27.27
N ALA A 13 -21.08 -3.20 -26.86
CA ALA A 13 -21.50 -3.25 -25.47
C ALA A 13 -20.52 -4.05 -24.61
N TRP A 14 -20.08 -5.21 -25.09
CA TRP A 14 -19.11 -6.04 -24.38
C TRP A 14 -17.73 -5.38 -24.31
N THR A 15 -17.29 -4.74 -25.40
CA THR A 15 -16.00 -4.02 -25.43
C THR A 15 -16.02 -2.85 -24.45
N PHE A 16 -17.11 -2.07 -24.42
CA PHE A 16 -17.24 -0.96 -23.48
C PHE A 16 -17.29 -1.44 -22.03
N GLY A 17 -18.10 -2.47 -21.73
CA GLY A 17 -18.11 -3.06 -20.40
C GLY A 17 -16.74 -3.56 -19.98
N PHE A 18 -16.02 -4.25 -20.87
CA PHE A 18 -14.70 -4.80 -20.56
C PHE A 18 -13.69 -3.68 -20.29
N LEU A 19 -13.77 -2.59 -21.07
CA LEU A 19 -12.98 -1.38 -20.83
C LEU A 19 -13.21 -0.83 -19.42
N LEU A 20 -14.47 -0.72 -18.95
CA LEU A 20 -14.77 -0.26 -17.59
C LEU A 20 -14.11 -1.14 -16.52
N VAL A 21 -14.16 -2.47 -16.71
CA VAL A 21 -13.52 -3.42 -15.79
C VAL A 21 -12.00 -3.26 -15.77
N VAL A 22 -11.38 -3.10 -16.95
CA VAL A 22 -9.95 -2.81 -17.09
C VAL A 22 -9.59 -1.47 -16.45
N CYS A 23 -10.44 -0.45 -16.54
CA CYS A 23 -10.22 0.84 -15.89
C CYS A 23 -10.18 0.73 -14.37
N ARG A 24 -11.16 0.06 -13.75
CA ARG A 24 -11.18 -0.15 -12.28
C ARG A 24 -9.99 -0.98 -11.82
N ILE A 25 -9.76 -2.13 -12.45
CA ILE A 25 -8.69 -3.04 -12.05
C ILE A 25 -7.31 -2.45 -12.35
N GLY A 26 -7.13 -1.84 -13.52
CA GLY A 26 -5.90 -1.19 -13.92
C GLY A 26 -5.51 -0.05 -12.97
N ALA A 27 -6.46 0.83 -12.64
CA ALA A 27 -6.23 1.90 -11.68
C ALA A 27 -5.87 1.36 -10.29
N ALA A 28 -6.51 0.27 -9.85
CA ALA A 28 -6.18 -0.37 -8.60
C ALA A 28 -4.78 -1.00 -8.60
N VAL A 29 -4.42 -1.76 -9.64
CA VAL A 29 -3.10 -2.42 -9.78
C VAL A 29 -1.96 -1.42 -9.71
N LEU A 30 -2.14 -0.19 -10.22
CA LEU A 30 -1.13 0.87 -10.11
C LEU A 30 -0.89 1.33 -8.67
N ALA A 31 -1.90 1.28 -7.81
CA ALA A 31 -1.81 1.70 -6.41
C ALA A 31 -1.58 0.54 -5.43
N LEU A 32 -2.01 -0.67 -5.77
CA LEU A 32 -1.94 -1.83 -4.88
C LEU A 32 -0.51 -2.09 -4.41
N PRO A 33 -0.31 -2.43 -3.12
CA PRO A 33 0.99 -2.88 -2.65
C PRO A 33 1.38 -4.15 -3.42
N ALA A 34 2.68 -4.37 -3.58
CA ALA A 34 3.29 -5.48 -4.33
C ALA A 34 3.18 -5.38 -5.87
N PHE A 35 2.01 -5.09 -6.42
CA PHE A 35 1.82 -4.99 -7.88
C PHE A 35 2.15 -3.60 -8.44
N GLY A 36 1.85 -2.56 -7.66
CA GLY A 36 2.05 -1.15 -8.02
C GLY A 36 3.48 -0.66 -7.82
N GLU A 37 4.40 -1.48 -7.33
CA GLU A 37 5.77 -1.06 -6.98
C GLU A 37 6.57 -0.55 -8.18
N ALA A 38 7.47 0.42 -7.94
CA ALA A 38 8.27 1.04 -9.00
C ALA A 38 9.23 0.04 -9.69
N GLU A 39 9.60 -1.04 -8.99
CA GLU A 39 10.46 -2.11 -9.50
C GLU A 39 9.75 -2.99 -10.54
N VAL A 40 8.41 -2.97 -10.59
CA VAL A 40 7.62 -3.74 -11.55
C VAL A 40 7.50 -2.94 -12.87
N PRO A 41 7.95 -3.46 -14.02
CA PRO A 41 7.82 -2.77 -15.30
C PRO A 41 6.35 -2.49 -15.66
N VAL A 42 6.10 -1.35 -16.30
CA VAL A 42 4.73 -0.93 -16.70
C VAL A 42 4.04 -1.98 -17.58
N THR A 43 4.79 -2.68 -18.43
CA THR A 43 4.28 -3.78 -19.27
C THR A 43 3.76 -4.95 -18.44
N VAL A 44 4.44 -5.29 -17.34
CA VAL A 44 4.03 -6.34 -16.42
C VAL A 44 2.78 -5.91 -15.64
N LYS A 45 2.72 -4.65 -15.18
CA LYS A 45 1.52 -4.09 -14.52
C LYS A 45 0.30 -4.14 -15.43
N ALA A 46 0.46 -3.75 -16.70
CA ALA A 46 -0.61 -3.81 -17.69
C ALA A 46 -1.06 -5.26 -17.95
N ALA A 47 -0.12 -6.21 -18.07
CA ALA A 47 -0.44 -7.62 -18.25
C ALA A 47 -1.22 -8.19 -17.05
N ILE A 48 -0.82 -7.85 -15.82
CA ILE A 48 -1.53 -8.26 -14.59
C ILE A 48 -2.94 -7.67 -14.56
N ALA A 49 -3.08 -6.38 -14.86
CA ALA A 49 -4.38 -5.71 -14.89
C ALA A 49 -5.33 -6.35 -15.92
N LEU A 50 -4.84 -6.63 -17.13
CA LEU A 50 -5.63 -7.28 -18.18
C LEU A 50 -6.00 -8.72 -17.83
N ALA A 51 -5.05 -9.49 -17.28
CA ALA A 51 -5.29 -10.86 -16.85
C ALA A 51 -6.34 -10.91 -15.73
N PHE A 52 -6.22 -10.04 -14.72
CA PHE A 52 -7.19 -9.99 -13.63
C PHE A 52 -8.56 -9.49 -14.10
N ALA A 53 -8.61 -8.50 -15.00
CA ALA A 53 -9.85 -8.05 -15.62
C ALA A 53 -10.55 -9.16 -16.40
N ALA A 54 -9.81 -9.99 -17.13
CA ALA A 54 -10.37 -11.14 -17.85
C ALA A 54 -10.96 -12.20 -16.89
N ILE A 55 -10.36 -12.39 -15.71
CA ILE A 55 -10.87 -13.30 -14.67
C ILE A 55 -12.15 -12.76 -14.02
N VAL A 56 -12.22 -11.46 -13.75
CA VAL A 56 -13.38 -10.81 -13.10
C VAL A 56 -14.54 -10.62 -14.07
N TRP A 57 -14.25 -10.37 -15.35
CA TRP A 57 -15.23 -10.12 -16.41
C TRP A 57 -16.47 -11.02 -16.40
N PRO A 58 -16.37 -12.36 -16.44
CA PRO A 58 -17.54 -13.24 -16.49
C PRO A 58 -18.46 -13.08 -15.27
N ALA A 59 -17.90 -12.72 -14.10
CA ALA A 59 -18.68 -12.53 -12.88
C ALA A 59 -19.48 -11.22 -12.87
N VAL A 60 -18.99 -10.18 -13.56
CA VAL A 60 -19.56 -8.82 -13.49
C VAL A 60 -20.28 -8.38 -14.77
N SER A 61 -20.08 -9.09 -15.88
CA SER A 61 -20.55 -8.68 -17.22
C SER A 61 -22.06 -8.42 -17.32
N SER A 62 -22.88 -9.06 -16.50
CA SER A 62 -24.34 -8.89 -16.47
C SER A 62 -24.81 -7.58 -15.83
N GLY A 63 -23.98 -6.95 -14.99
CA GLY A 63 -24.34 -5.73 -14.25
C GLY A 63 -23.74 -4.44 -14.83
N LEU A 64 -23.06 -4.52 -15.98
CA LEU A 64 -22.38 -3.36 -16.58
C LEU A 64 -23.33 -2.54 -17.45
N PRO A 65 -23.26 -1.20 -17.38
CA PRO A 65 -24.10 -0.34 -18.21
C PRO A 65 -23.71 -0.45 -19.69
N PRO A 66 -24.68 -0.39 -20.61
CA PRO A 66 -24.38 -0.30 -22.04
C PRO A 66 -23.70 1.04 -22.36
N PRO A 67 -22.95 1.13 -23.48
CA PRO A 67 -22.29 2.37 -23.89
C PRO A 67 -23.32 3.49 -24.11
N PRO A 68 -23.21 4.62 -23.39
CA PRO A 68 -24.11 5.74 -23.61
C PRO A 68 -23.83 6.40 -24.97
N ALA A 69 -24.87 6.95 -25.60
CA ALA A 69 -24.74 7.67 -26.87
C ALA A 69 -23.98 9.00 -26.74
N ASP A 70 -23.92 9.55 -25.52
CA ASP A 70 -23.21 10.78 -25.19
C ASP A 70 -21.77 10.47 -24.73
N ALA A 71 -20.80 11.01 -25.47
CA ALA A 71 -19.38 10.85 -25.17
C ALA A 71 -19.00 11.38 -23.77
N ALA A 72 -19.66 12.43 -23.29
CA ALA A 72 -19.40 12.99 -21.96
C ALA A 72 -19.79 11.99 -20.85
N ARG A 73 -20.93 11.32 -21.00
CA ARG A 73 -21.38 10.26 -20.09
C ARG A 73 -20.46 9.03 -20.14
N ALA A 74 -20.01 8.63 -21.33
CA ALA A 74 -19.06 7.53 -21.47
C ALA A 74 -17.74 7.84 -20.73
N MET A 75 -17.24 9.05 -20.88
CA MET A 75 -16.02 9.50 -20.19
C MET A 75 -16.22 9.54 -18.66
N LEU A 76 -17.37 10.01 -18.19
CA LEU A 76 -17.69 10.02 -16.76
C LEU A 76 -17.67 8.62 -16.14
N LEU A 77 -18.21 7.61 -16.84
CA LEU A 77 -18.15 6.21 -16.40
C LEU A 77 -16.71 5.73 -16.27
N VAL A 78 -15.88 5.95 -17.29
CA VAL A 78 -14.46 5.57 -17.27
C VAL A 78 -13.71 6.23 -16.10
N VAL A 79 -13.90 7.53 -15.89
CA VAL A 79 -13.27 8.26 -14.77
C VAL A 79 -13.72 7.71 -13.43
N THR A 80 -15.02 7.43 -13.28
CA THR A 80 -15.58 6.90 -12.04
C THR A 80 -15.00 5.53 -11.70
N GLU A 81 -14.89 4.64 -12.69
CA GLU A 81 -14.27 3.32 -12.52
C GLU A 81 -12.79 3.41 -12.14
N CYS A 82 -12.04 4.30 -12.79
CA CYS A 82 -10.65 4.59 -12.42
C CYS A 82 -10.54 5.11 -10.98
N LEU A 83 -11.43 6.02 -10.56
CA LEU A 83 -11.42 6.57 -9.20
C LEU A 83 -11.73 5.50 -8.14
N ILE A 84 -12.72 4.64 -8.37
CA ILE A 84 -13.05 3.53 -7.47
C ILE A 84 -11.86 2.58 -7.33
N GLY A 85 -11.27 2.17 -8.46
CA GLY A 85 -10.10 1.30 -8.49
C GLY A 85 -8.92 1.89 -7.75
N LEU A 86 -8.58 3.15 -8.06
CA LEU A 86 -7.50 3.88 -7.42
C LEU A 86 -7.73 4.01 -5.91
N TRP A 87 -8.95 4.32 -5.50
CA TRP A 87 -9.31 4.47 -4.09
C TRP A 87 -9.13 3.16 -3.30
N ILE A 88 -9.64 2.03 -3.81
CA ILE A 88 -9.46 0.72 -3.16
C ILE A 88 -7.97 0.35 -3.07
N GLY A 89 -7.23 0.53 -4.18
CA GLY A 89 -5.79 0.28 -4.20
C GLY A 89 -5.02 1.17 -3.23
N LEU A 90 -5.41 2.45 -3.10
CA LEU A 90 -4.79 3.40 -2.19
C LEU A 90 -5.07 3.05 -0.72
N LEU A 91 -6.29 2.64 -0.37
CA LEU A 91 -6.60 2.18 0.99
C LEU A 91 -5.68 1.02 1.41
N ALA A 92 -5.51 0.03 0.54
CA ALA A 92 -4.61 -1.09 0.78
C ALA A 92 -3.14 -0.64 0.90
N ARG A 93 -2.70 0.29 0.05
CA ARG A 93 -1.33 0.83 0.10
C ARG A 93 -1.07 1.62 1.37
N ILE A 94 -2.00 2.46 1.82
CA ILE A 94 -1.83 3.31 3.01
C ILE A 94 -1.51 2.48 4.25
N ILE A 95 -2.23 1.39 4.52
CA ILE A 95 -1.97 0.57 5.71
C ILE A 95 -0.62 -0.17 5.60
N VAL A 96 -0.22 -0.59 4.40
CA VAL A 96 1.08 -1.22 4.15
C VAL A 96 2.23 -0.24 4.41
N LEU A 97 2.02 1.07 4.24
CA LEU A 97 3.03 2.10 4.53
C LEU A 97 3.38 2.23 6.02
N ALA A 98 2.58 1.67 6.92
CA ALA A 98 2.84 1.77 8.36
C ALA A 98 4.24 1.25 8.74
N LEU A 99 4.68 0.15 8.10
CA LEU A 99 5.97 -0.47 8.40
C LEU A 99 7.18 0.34 7.91
N PRO A 100 7.27 0.77 6.63
CA PRO A 100 8.38 1.63 6.19
C PRO A 100 8.36 2.99 6.90
N VAL A 101 7.18 3.52 7.28
CA VAL A 101 7.09 4.74 8.11
C VAL A 101 7.68 4.50 9.50
N ALA A 102 7.33 3.40 10.18
CA ALA A 102 7.94 3.02 11.45
C ALA A 102 9.47 2.92 11.33
N ALA A 103 9.92 2.20 10.32
CA ALA A 103 11.34 1.97 10.03
C ALA A 103 12.08 3.28 9.76
N GLN A 104 11.43 4.26 9.11
CA GLN A 104 11.98 5.59 8.89
C GLN A 104 12.19 6.34 10.22
N PHE A 105 11.20 6.32 11.12
CA PHE A 105 11.34 6.89 12.46
C PHE A 105 12.46 6.23 13.25
N VAL A 106 12.53 4.89 13.22
CA VAL A 106 13.62 4.14 13.86
C VAL A 106 14.97 4.54 13.26
N GLY A 107 15.08 4.65 11.93
CA GLY A 107 16.29 5.09 11.26
C GLY A 107 16.77 6.47 11.75
N PHE A 108 15.87 7.41 11.95
CA PHE A 108 16.20 8.71 12.54
C PHE A 108 16.66 8.61 13.99
N LEU A 109 16.00 7.80 14.82
CA LEU A 109 16.37 7.59 16.23
C LEU A 109 17.75 6.94 16.40
N LEU A 110 18.16 6.08 15.45
CA LEU A 110 19.44 5.40 15.48
C LEU A 110 20.59 6.24 14.89
N GLY A 111 20.31 7.43 14.35
CA GLY A 111 21.33 8.28 13.72
C GLY A 111 21.72 7.82 12.31
N LEU A 112 20.89 7.00 11.65
CA LEU A 112 21.08 6.58 10.25
C LEU A 112 20.71 7.67 9.23
N SER A 113 20.50 8.91 9.68
CA SER A 113 20.12 10.06 8.84
C SER A 113 21.22 10.49 7.86
N SER A 114 22.48 10.10 8.08
CA SER A 114 23.57 10.28 7.12
C SER A 114 23.55 9.27 5.97
N ALA A 115 22.78 8.19 6.09
CA ALA A 115 22.61 7.12 5.10
C ALA A 115 21.22 7.18 4.43
N VAL A 116 20.74 8.40 4.18
CA VAL A 116 19.49 8.66 3.49
C VAL A 116 19.71 8.45 1.99
N LEU A 117 19.04 7.44 1.43
CA LEU A 117 19.13 7.02 0.04
C LEU A 117 17.89 7.46 -0.72
N PHE A 118 18.03 7.73 -2.01
CA PHE A 118 16.87 7.92 -2.88
C PHE A 118 16.09 6.60 -2.97
N ASP A 119 14.81 6.63 -2.62
CA ASP A 119 13.90 5.48 -2.77
C ASP A 119 13.01 5.65 -4.01
N PRO A 120 13.24 4.88 -5.09
CA PRO A 120 12.44 4.96 -6.31
C PRO A 120 10.96 4.62 -6.11
N ALA A 121 10.61 3.85 -5.07
CA ALA A 121 9.22 3.46 -4.81
C ALA A 121 8.38 4.62 -4.25
N PHE A 122 9.01 5.58 -3.59
CA PHE A 122 8.33 6.72 -2.95
C PHE A 122 8.71 8.08 -3.56
N GLY A 123 9.72 8.14 -4.44
CA GLY A 123 10.22 9.41 -5.00
C GLY A 123 10.83 10.33 -3.93
N ALA A 124 11.08 9.80 -2.73
CA ALA A 124 11.56 10.52 -1.56
C ALA A 124 12.85 9.87 -1.06
N THR A 125 13.60 10.61 -0.24
CA THR A 125 14.80 10.07 0.37
C THR A 125 14.46 9.35 1.69
N GLY A 126 14.79 8.07 1.76
CA GLY A 126 14.49 7.17 2.87
C GLY A 126 15.76 6.62 3.52
N THR A 127 15.68 6.21 4.78
CA THR A 127 16.77 5.46 5.42
C THR A 127 16.87 4.07 4.79
N ALA A 128 18.08 3.49 4.77
CA ALA A 128 18.27 2.12 4.31
C ALA A 128 17.36 1.11 5.07
N LEU A 129 17.06 1.39 6.33
CA LEU A 129 16.17 0.60 7.17
C LEU A 129 14.72 0.64 6.68
N ALA A 130 14.23 1.83 6.29
CA ALA A 130 12.90 1.99 5.70
C ALA A 130 12.77 1.21 4.39
N ARG A 131 13.80 1.25 3.53
CA ARG A 131 13.83 0.46 2.29
C ARG A 131 13.81 -1.04 2.59
N LEU A 132 14.65 -1.51 3.52
CA LEU A 132 14.75 -2.91 3.90
C LEU A 132 13.40 -3.45 4.42
N LEU A 133 12.78 -2.74 5.35
CA LEU A 133 11.47 -3.16 5.89
C LEU A 133 10.33 -2.95 4.89
N GLY A 134 10.43 -2.00 3.97
CA GLY A 134 9.52 -1.87 2.83
C GLY A 134 9.53 -3.13 1.94
N LEU A 135 10.72 -3.61 1.57
CA LEU A 135 10.86 -4.88 0.84
C LEU A 135 10.37 -6.08 1.67
N GLY A 136 10.68 -6.10 2.97
CA GLY A 136 10.17 -7.10 3.91
C GLY A 136 8.64 -7.14 4.00
N ALA A 137 7.98 -5.97 3.91
CA ALA A 137 6.52 -5.87 3.86
C ALA A 137 5.97 -6.61 2.63
N ILE A 138 6.54 -6.35 1.45
CA ILE A 138 6.11 -6.97 0.19
C ILE A 138 6.34 -8.48 0.21
N VAL A 139 7.51 -8.93 0.68
CA VAL A 139 7.80 -10.36 0.85
C VAL A 139 6.79 -11.01 1.80
N THR A 140 6.48 -10.36 2.91
CA THR A 140 5.51 -10.87 3.90
C THR A 140 4.10 -10.95 3.31
N LEU A 141 3.67 -9.95 2.53
CA LEU A 141 2.39 -9.94 1.80
C LEU A 141 2.23 -11.15 0.87
N PHE A 142 3.29 -11.54 0.17
CA PHE A 142 3.28 -12.74 -0.67
C PHE A 142 3.36 -14.02 0.14
N ALA A 143 4.27 -14.10 1.12
CA ALA A 143 4.48 -15.29 1.94
C ALA A 143 3.24 -15.66 2.78
N THR A 144 2.44 -14.67 3.18
CA THR A 144 1.22 -14.88 3.97
C THR A 144 -0.07 -14.93 3.14
N GLY A 145 0.02 -14.71 1.82
CA GLY A 145 -1.16 -14.68 0.94
C GLY A 145 -2.02 -13.42 1.06
N LEU A 146 -1.64 -12.42 1.86
CA LEU A 146 -2.44 -11.20 2.09
C LEU A 146 -2.68 -10.37 0.82
N HIS A 147 -1.80 -10.47 -0.17
CA HIS A 147 -1.99 -9.82 -1.48
C HIS A 147 -3.28 -10.23 -2.20
N ALA A 148 -3.87 -11.39 -1.88
CA ALA A 148 -5.12 -11.85 -2.47
C ALA A 148 -6.36 -11.09 -1.95
N LEU A 149 -6.32 -10.54 -0.72
CA LEU A 149 -7.48 -9.86 -0.13
C LEU A 149 -7.86 -8.59 -0.89
N PRO A 150 -6.95 -7.64 -1.19
CA PRO A 150 -7.31 -6.46 -1.98
C PRO A 150 -7.79 -6.81 -3.39
N LEU A 151 -7.28 -7.88 -3.99
CA LEU A 151 -7.75 -8.36 -5.29
C LEU A 151 -9.19 -8.91 -5.19
N ALA A 152 -9.49 -9.70 -4.16
CA ALA A 152 -10.84 -10.18 -3.89
C ALA A 152 -11.81 -9.01 -3.62
N ALA A 153 -11.37 -7.99 -2.87
CA ALA A 153 -12.13 -6.77 -2.63
C ALA A 153 -12.48 -6.05 -3.95
N LEU A 154 -11.57 -5.99 -4.93
CA LEU A 154 -11.88 -5.40 -6.24
C LEU A 154 -12.99 -6.14 -6.98
N ALA A 155 -13.00 -7.48 -6.94
CA ALA A 155 -14.07 -8.26 -7.53
C ALA A 155 -15.40 -8.06 -6.79
N GLY A 156 -15.38 -8.07 -5.46
CA GLY A 156 -16.54 -7.81 -4.62
C GLY A 156 -17.04 -6.35 -4.64
N SER A 157 -16.18 -5.40 -5.05
CA SER A 157 -16.50 -3.97 -5.10
C SER A 157 -17.67 -3.67 -6.03
N TYR A 158 -17.92 -4.50 -7.05
CA TYR A 158 -19.06 -4.34 -7.96
C TYR A 158 -20.41 -4.59 -7.29
N ALA A 159 -20.44 -5.32 -6.16
CA ALA A 159 -21.67 -5.51 -5.39
C ALA A 159 -22.01 -4.29 -4.53
N VAL A 160 -21.00 -3.58 -4.02
CA VAL A 160 -21.16 -2.41 -3.14
C VAL A 160 -21.19 -1.10 -3.94
N LEU A 161 -20.37 -1.02 -4.98
CA LEU A 161 -20.22 0.11 -5.91
C LEU A 161 -20.42 -0.41 -7.35
N PRO A 162 -21.69 -0.61 -7.77
CA PRO A 162 -22.02 -1.05 -9.13
C PRO A 162 -21.45 -0.10 -10.19
N ALA A 163 -21.19 -0.63 -11.38
CA ALA A 163 -20.67 0.17 -12.48
C ALA A 163 -21.69 1.25 -12.88
N GLY A 164 -21.23 2.50 -12.93
CA GLY A 164 -22.07 3.67 -13.17
C GLY A 164 -22.78 4.25 -11.94
N ALA A 165 -22.54 3.71 -10.74
CA ALA A 165 -22.89 4.38 -9.51
C ALA A 165 -22.06 5.67 -9.34
N VAL A 166 -22.60 6.64 -8.60
CA VAL A 166 -21.88 7.86 -8.24
C VAL A 166 -20.78 7.51 -7.24
N PHE A 167 -19.56 7.99 -7.48
CA PHE A 167 -18.45 7.82 -6.52
C PHE A 167 -18.79 8.48 -5.18
N PRO A 168 -18.79 7.75 -4.05
CA PRO A 168 -19.15 8.30 -2.75
C PRO A 168 -17.97 9.10 -2.16
N ALA A 169 -17.73 10.29 -2.68
CA ALA A 169 -16.52 11.07 -2.39
C ALA A 169 -16.29 11.35 -0.89
N GLU A 170 -17.35 11.65 -0.14
CA GLU A 170 -17.28 11.93 1.30
C GLU A 170 -16.86 10.68 2.10
N ALA A 171 -17.58 9.57 1.93
CA ALA A 171 -17.24 8.30 2.59
C ALA A 171 -15.86 7.78 2.16
N ALA A 172 -15.48 7.99 0.90
CA ALA A 172 -14.17 7.63 0.38
C ALA A 172 -13.04 8.44 1.04
N ALA A 173 -13.23 9.75 1.21
CA ALA A 173 -12.29 10.61 1.90
C ALA A 173 -12.16 10.24 3.39
N GLU A 174 -13.28 10.00 4.07
CA GLU A 174 -13.26 9.55 5.47
C GLU A 174 -12.51 8.22 5.63
N ALA A 175 -12.75 7.24 4.76
CA ALA A 175 -12.05 5.96 4.79
C ALA A 175 -10.53 6.16 4.58
N ALA A 176 -10.13 7.04 3.66
CA ALA A 176 -8.73 7.34 3.42
C ALA A 176 -8.05 8.00 4.63
N VAL A 177 -8.74 8.95 5.29
CA VAL A 177 -8.25 9.60 6.52
C VAL A 177 -8.12 8.58 7.65
N ARG A 178 -9.11 7.70 7.84
CA ARG A 178 -9.05 6.63 8.85
C ARG A 178 -7.89 5.67 8.58
N ALA A 179 -7.71 5.23 7.34
CA ALA A 179 -6.59 4.37 6.95
C ALA A 179 -5.24 5.05 7.20
N ALA A 180 -5.12 6.34 6.90
CA ALA A 180 -3.91 7.11 7.15
C ALA A 180 -3.62 7.22 8.66
N ALA A 181 -4.62 7.56 9.47
CA ALA A 181 -4.50 7.63 10.92
C ALA A 181 -4.10 6.27 11.52
N ALA A 182 -4.72 5.18 11.06
CA ALA A 182 -4.37 3.82 11.47
C ALA A 182 -2.93 3.45 11.09
N SER A 183 -2.51 3.79 9.86
CA SER A 183 -1.15 3.55 9.38
C SER A 183 -0.09 4.30 10.20
N PHE A 184 -0.31 5.59 10.47
CA PHE A 184 0.58 6.37 11.33
C PHE A 184 0.59 5.87 12.78
N GLY A 185 -0.59 5.53 13.33
CA GLY A 185 -0.72 4.98 14.67
C GLY A 185 0.03 3.66 14.83
N LEU A 186 -0.15 2.74 13.88
CA LEU A 186 0.60 1.49 13.80
C LEU A 186 2.10 1.75 13.65
N GLY A 187 2.49 2.68 12.77
CA GLY A 187 3.87 3.04 12.56
C GLY A 187 4.57 3.52 13.84
N PHE A 188 3.89 4.36 14.62
CA PHE A 188 4.39 4.84 15.91
C PHE A 188 4.46 3.71 16.95
N GLN A 189 3.45 2.84 16.99
CA GLN A 189 3.42 1.68 17.89
C GLN A 189 4.59 0.72 17.62
N LEU A 190 4.87 0.43 16.34
CA LEU A 190 6.00 -0.39 15.92
C LEU A 190 7.36 0.25 16.25
N ALA A 191 7.44 1.58 16.22
CA ALA A 191 8.64 2.32 16.62
C ALA A 191 8.84 2.40 18.15
N GLY A 192 7.79 2.15 18.94
CA GLY A 192 7.75 2.25 20.40
C GLY A 192 8.96 1.66 21.15
N PRO A 193 9.37 0.38 20.93
CA PRO A 193 10.53 -0.20 21.62
C PRO A 193 11.84 0.54 21.31
N PHE A 194 12.00 1.08 20.10
CA PHE A 194 13.18 1.83 19.70
C PHE A 194 13.20 3.24 20.28
N VAL A 195 12.02 3.88 20.41
CA VAL A 195 11.89 5.17 21.10
C VAL A 195 12.35 5.03 22.56
N LEU A 196 11.90 4.00 23.26
CA LEU A 196 12.30 3.74 24.63
C LEU A 196 13.81 3.47 24.75
N ALA A 197 14.34 2.61 23.88
CA ALA A 197 15.78 2.32 23.84
C ALA A 197 16.61 3.58 23.55
N ALA A 198 16.17 4.43 22.62
CA ALA A 198 16.83 5.68 22.29
C ALA A 198 16.82 6.66 23.47
N ILE A 199 15.68 6.82 24.18
CA ILE A 199 15.60 7.68 25.37
C ILE A 199 16.59 7.22 26.44
N VAL A 200 16.64 5.92 26.73
CA VAL A 200 17.58 5.35 27.72
C VAL A 200 19.03 5.59 27.28
N PHE A 201 19.34 5.37 26.00
CA PHE A 201 20.67 5.59 25.46
C PHE A 201 21.09 7.07 25.56
N GLN A 202 20.22 8.00 25.16
CA GLN A 202 20.50 9.44 25.25
C GLN A 202 20.68 9.91 26.69
N LEU A 203 19.91 9.35 27.65
CA LEU A 203 20.09 9.64 29.07
C LEU A 203 21.45 9.13 29.57
N ALA A 204 21.84 7.91 29.21
CA ALA A 204 23.14 7.34 29.56
C ALA A 204 24.29 8.19 29.00
N LEU A 205 24.19 8.64 27.75
CA LEU A 205 25.15 9.56 27.16
C LEU A 205 25.22 10.91 27.86
N GLY A 206 24.07 11.47 28.26
CA GLY A 206 23.99 12.73 28.99
C GLY A 206 24.66 12.65 30.37
N VAL A 207 24.57 11.50 31.04
CA VAL A 207 25.32 11.25 32.28
C VAL A 207 26.81 11.10 31.99
N MET A 208 27.18 10.34 30.94
CA MET A 208 28.58 10.10 30.58
C MET A 208 29.32 11.38 30.18
N SER A 209 28.65 12.30 29.47
CA SER A 209 29.23 13.59 29.08
C SER A 209 29.51 14.51 30.27
N ARG A 210 28.79 14.35 31.38
CA ARG A 210 29.11 15.03 32.65
C ARG A 210 30.29 14.39 33.39
N ILE A 211 30.42 13.06 33.30
CA ILE A 211 31.50 12.32 34.00
C ILE A 211 32.84 12.52 33.30
N VAL A 212 32.88 12.50 31.97
CA VAL A 212 34.11 12.61 31.17
C VAL A 212 33.99 13.78 30.16
N PRO A 213 34.00 15.04 30.61
CA PRO A 213 33.76 16.20 29.75
C PRO A 213 34.91 16.49 28.78
N GLN A 214 36.11 15.95 29.03
CA GLN A 214 37.30 16.15 28.19
C GLN A 214 37.30 15.28 26.93
N MET A 215 36.51 14.21 26.90
CA MET A 215 36.38 13.31 25.74
C MET A 215 35.24 13.77 24.85
N GLN A 216 35.43 13.70 23.52
CA GLN A 216 34.32 13.82 22.57
C GLN A 216 33.46 12.55 22.62
N VAL A 217 32.66 12.39 23.69
CA VAL A 217 31.83 11.20 23.97
C VAL A 217 30.97 10.81 22.76
N TYR A 218 30.55 11.80 21.97
CA TYR A 218 29.76 11.59 20.76
C TYR A 218 30.43 10.67 19.72
N PHE A 219 31.76 10.69 19.61
CA PHE A 219 32.51 9.87 18.66
C PHE A 219 32.42 8.37 18.98
N VAL A 220 32.31 8.02 20.27
CA VAL A 220 32.15 6.64 20.73
C VAL A 220 30.65 6.26 20.78
N ALA A 221 29.81 7.23 21.15
CA ALA A 221 28.37 7.05 21.31
C ALA A 221 27.66 6.70 20.01
N MET A 222 27.94 7.42 18.92
CA MET A 222 27.23 7.25 17.65
C MET A 222 27.39 5.83 17.06
N PRO A 223 28.60 5.26 16.94
CA PRO A 223 28.76 3.87 16.51
C PRO A 223 28.03 2.87 17.43
N ALA A 224 28.10 3.07 18.75
CA ALA A 224 27.43 2.22 19.72
C ALA A 224 25.89 2.29 19.59
N GLN A 225 25.33 3.47 19.34
CA GLN A 225 23.90 3.69 19.09
C GLN A 225 23.42 2.94 17.86
N ILE A 226 24.17 3.05 16.76
CA ILE A 226 23.85 2.39 15.49
C ILE A 226 23.88 0.87 15.68
N ILE A 227 24.96 0.33 16.25
CA ILE A 227 25.11 -1.13 16.45
C ILE A 227 24.02 -1.66 17.40
N GLY A 228 23.80 -1.00 18.53
CA GLY A 228 22.77 -1.40 19.49
C GLY A 228 21.37 -1.35 18.90
N GLY A 229 21.07 -0.30 18.14
CA GLY A 229 19.80 -0.16 17.44
C GLY A 229 19.56 -1.19 16.35
N LEU A 230 20.57 -1.49 15.54
CA LEU A 230 20.51 -2.53 14.52
C LEU A 230 20.38 -3.92 15.15
N ALA A 231 21.07 -4.19 16.27
CA ALA A 231 20.92 -5.43 17.03
C ALA A 231 19.50 -5.59 17.58
N LEU A 232 18.93 -4.52 18.13
CA LEU A 232 17.54 -4.50 18.59
C LEU A 232 16.57 -4.73 17.42
N MET A 233 16.82 -4.13 16.26
CA MET A 233 16.01 -4.36 15.07
C MET A 233 16.10 -5.82 14.60
N ALA A 234 17.30 -6.38 14.52
CA ALA A 234 17.49 -7.78 14.12
C ALA A 234 16.75 -8.74 15.05
N LEU A 235 16.74 -8.47 16.36
CA LEU A 235 16.01 -9.26 17.36
C LEU A 235 14.49 -9.12 17.19
N LEU A 236 13.99 -7.92 16.90
CA LEU A 236 12.56 -7.62 16.86
C LEU A 236 11.93 -7.77 15.46
N ALA A 237 12.72 -7.88 14.39
CA ALA A 237 12.23 -7.82 13.01
C ALA A 237 11.09 -8.82 12.73
N GLY A 238 11.23 -10.08 13.17
CA GLY A 238 10.19 -11.09 13.01
C GLY A 238 8.89 -10.74 13.75
N ALA A 239 9.00 -10.23 14.98
CA ALA A 239 7.86 -9.83 15.79
C ALA A 239 7.16 -8.58 15.20
N LEU A 240 7.92 -7.61 14.71
CA LEU A 240 7.39 -6.41 14.06
C LEU A 240 6.64 -6.76 12.77
N LEU A 241 7.22 -7.62 11.92
CA LEU A 241 6.57 -8.10 10.70
C LEU A 241 5.30 -8.89 11.01
N GLY A 242 5.31 -9.75 12.02
CA GLY A 242 4.13 -10.51 12.46
C GLY A 242 3.02 -9.60 12.97
N ALA A 243 3.35 -8.65 13.86
CA ALA A 243 2.38 -7.69 14.40
C ALA A 243 1.80 -6.79 13.29
N TRP A 244 2.64 -6.31 12.38
CA TRP A 244 2.21 -5.54 11.23
C TRP A 244 1.27 -6.34 10.31
N ALA A 245 1.62 -7.61 10.00
CA ALA A 245 0.83 -8.45 9.11
C ALA A 245 -0.57 -8.74 9.67
N GLU A 246 -0.72 -8.87 10.98
CA GLU A 246 -2.02 -9.07 11.63
C GLU A 246 -2.92 -7.83 11.44
N VAL A 247 -2.39 -6.64 11.71
CA VAL A 247 -3.17 -5.40 11.56
C VAL A 247 -3.50 -5.13 10.09
N VAL A 248 -2.58 -5.43 9.17
CA VAL A 248 -2.85 -5.35 7.72
C VAL A 248 -3.96 -6.31 7.32
N ARG A 249 -3.97 -7.54 7.84
CA ARG A 249 -5.05 -8.51 7.56
C ARG A 249 -6.40 -7.95 7.97
N GLU A 250 -6.52 -7.43 9.20
CA GLU A 250 -7.76 -6.85 9.71
C GLU A 250 -8.26 -5.70 8.83
N HIS A 251 -7.37 -4.79 8.44
CA HIS A 251 -7.73 -3.67 7.56
C HIS A 251 -8.09 -4.13 6.15
N PHE A 252 -7.40 -5.15 5.62
CA PHE A 252 -7.71 -5.70 4.31
C PHE A 252 -9.06 -6.40 4.27
N THR A 253 -9.45 -7.08 5.34
CA THR A 253 -10.79 -7.67 5.46
C THR A 253 -11.90 -6.62 5.57
N GLY A 254 -11.58 -5.39 5.97
CA GLY A 254 -12.52 -4.26 5.98
C GLY A 254 -12.56 -3.46 4.67
N LEU A 255 -11.87 -3.91 3.62
CA LEU A 255 -11.90 -3.21 2.33
C LEU A 255 -13.29 -3.29 1.68
N PRO A 256 -13.72 -2.26 0.93
CA PRO A 256 -15.01 -2.29 0.23
C PRO A 256 -15.08 -3.48 -0.74
N GLY A 257 -16.04 -4.38 -0.52
CA GLY A 257 -16.21 -5.60 -1.31
C GLY A 257 -15.80 -6.89 -0.62
N LEU A 258 -15.31 -6.82 0.63
CA LEU A 258 -15.14 -7.95 1.54
C LEU A 258 -16.05 -7.83 2.77
#